data_AF-A0AAV5HLT6-F1
#
_entry.id   AF-A0AAV5HLT6-F1
#
_cell.length_a   1.000
_cell.length_b   1.000
_cell.length_c   1.000
_cell.angle_alpha   90.00
_cell.angle_beta   90.00
_cell.angle_gamma   90.00
#
_symmetry.space_group_name_H-M   'P 1'
#
loop_
_entity.id
_entity.type
_entity.pdbx_description
1 polymer ?
#
loop_
_entity_poly.entity_id
_entity_poly.type
_entity_poly.pdbx_seq_one_letter_code
_entity_poly.pdbx_strand_id
1 'polypeptide(L)'
;MDAKLLPQSCSLLKTLSPRHVHQQRCSPVHAVQVRPRDMPSLKPIETCPGLGIETGVYKDSWFDLLAINHLSRTLQATAGLRSRKSGYESLVETATMVSRMFDPEKQRELVVQSLEKAIPRIILSMIRTFLPQSKFTREYCAVFTTIFFTWLIGSSEVRESELNGRREKNVVHIKKCRFLEQTNCVGMCTNLCKMPSQAFIKDSMGMPVNMVPSKLF
;
A
#
# COMPACT_ATOMS: atom_id res chain seq x y z
N MET A 1 -14.02 5.67 29.07
CA MET A 1 -15.10 4.70 29.33
C MET A 1 -14.53 3.33 29.03
N ASP A 2 -13.99 2.73 30.08
CA ASP A 2 -13.35 1.41 30.09
C ASP A 2 -14.37 0.29 29.92
N ALA A 3 -13.96 -0.78 29.24
CA ALA A 3 -14.66 -2.06 29.31
C ALA A 3 -13.65 -3.16 29.66
N LYS A 4 -13.85 -3.71 30.87
CA LYS A 4 -13.10 -4.80 31.48
C LYS A 4 -13.39 -6.13 30.79
N LEU A 5 -12.37 -6.98 30.75
CA LEU A 5 -12.45 -8.44 30.56
C LEU A 5 -13.12 -9.10 31.77
N LEU A 6 -13.93 -10.13 31.51
CA LEU A 6 -14.16 -11.25 32.44
C LEU A 6 -14.20 -12.58 31.64
N PRO A 7 -13.51 -13.64 32.12
CA PRO A 7 -13.47 -14.96 31.50
C PRO A 7 -14.38 -15.95 32.25
N GLN A 8 -15.04 -16.89 31.55
CA GLN A 8 -15.55 -18.12 32.16
C GLN A 8 -15.43 -19.35 31.23
N SER A 9 -14.82 -20.37 31.83
CA SER A 9 -14.61 -21.81 31.54
C SER A 9 -15.90 -22.59 31.19
N CYS A 10 -15.95 -23.87 30.78
CA CYS A 10 -15.08 -24.92 30.20
C CYS A 10 -15.91 -26.23 30.31
N SER A 11 -15.97 -27.07 29.27
CA SER A 11 -16.22 -28.54 29.30
C SER A 11 -16.51 -29.01 27.86
N LEU A 12 -16.13 -30.20 27.35
CA LEU A 12 -15.41 -31.36 27.85
C LEU A 12 -14.97 -32.22 26.63
N LEU A 13 -13.73 -32.71 26.67
CA LEU A 13 -13.19 -33.95 26.07
C LEU A 13 -13.45 -34.30 24.58
N LYS A 14 -12.35 -34.31 23.80
CA LYS A 14 -11.82 -35.56 23.20
C LYS A 14 -10.32 -35.42 22.91
N THR A 15 -9.58 -36.35 23.50
CA THR A 15 -8.14 -36.58 23.43
C THR A 15 -7.70 -37.00 22.02
N LEU A 16 -6.57 -36.46 21.56
CA LEU A 16 -5.50 -37.12 20.78
C LEU A 16 -4.41 -36.07 20.42
N SER A 17 -3.20 -36.29 20.92
CA SER A 17 -1.93 -35.64 20.51
C SER A 17 -1.04 -36.75 19.90
N PRO A 18 0.10 -36.50 19.21
CA PRO A 18 0.84 -35.24 19.13
C PRO A 18 1.38 -34.86 17.74
N ARG A 19 1.60 -33.57 17.52
CA ARG A 19 2.70 -33.06 16.66
C ARG A 19 2.97 -31.59 17.01
N HIS A 20 4.12 -31.36 17.63
CA HIS A 20 4.67 -30.04 17.90
C HIS A 20 4.91 -29.31 16.58
N VAL A 21 4.02 -28.39 16.22
CA VAL A 21 4.29 -27.35 15.23
C VAL A 21 4.49 -26.07 16.01
N HIS A 22 5.73 -25.59 16.03
CA HIS A 22 6.09 -24.30 16.58
C HIS A 22 5.38 -23.21 15.76
N GLN A 23 4.19 -22.83 16.21
CA GLN A 23 3.43 -21.74 15.63
C GLN A 23 4.14 -20.44 16.02
N GLN A 24 5.10 -20.00 15.20
CA GLN A 24 5.67 -18.67 15.30
C GLN A 24 4.53 -17.66 15.09
N ARG A 25 4.12 -17.03 16.18
CA ARG A 25 3.24 -15.86 16.18
C ARG A 25 3.92 -14.77 15.34
N CYS A 26 3.49 -14.61 14.10
CA CYS A 26 3.79 -13.41 13.33
C CYS A 26 2.96 -12.26 13.91
N SER A 27 3.62 -11.36 14.65
CA SER A 27 3.00 -10.09 15.02
C SER A 27 2.73 -9.27 13.75
N PRO A 28 1.49 -8.81 13.51
CA PRO A 28 1.25 -7.86 12.43
C PRO A 28 1.96 -6.54 12.75
N VAL A 29 2.67 -6.01 11.76
CA VAL A 29 3.28 -4.67 11.84
C VAL A 29 2.14 -3.64 11.90
N HIS A 30 2.00 -3.00 13.04
CA HIS A 30 0.98 -1.98 13.28
C HIS A 30 1.48 -0.64 12.75
N ALA A 31 0.84 -0.12 11.71
CA ALA A 31 0.85 1.31 11.44
C ALA A 31 -0.30 1.94 12.23
N VAL A 32 0.03 2.60 13.34
CA VAL A 32 -0.89 3.43 14.12
C VAL A 32 -0.27 4.81 14.21
N GLN A 33 -1.05 5.86 13.97
CA GLN A 33 -0.72 7.16 14.55
C GLN A 33 -1.95 7.82 15.18
N VAL A 34 -1.69 8.33 16.38
CA VAL A 34 -2.58 8.87 17.41
C VAL A 34 -3.14 10.25 17.02
N ARG A 35 -4.33 10.58 17.56
CA ARG A 35 -5.01 11.89 17.42
C ARG A 35 -4.32 12.99 18.24
N PRO A 36 -4.17 14.23 17.72
CA PRO A 36 -3.89 15.38 18.56
C PRO A 36 -5.19 16.02 19.09
N ARG A 37 -5.30 16.21 20.41
CA ARG A 37 -6.17 17.19 21.05
C ARG A 37 -5.28 18.34 21.56
N ASP A 38 -5.62 19.56 21.17
CA ASP A 38 -5.81 20.76 22.03
C ASP A 38 -5.61 22.08 21.24
N MET A 39 -6.75 22.64 20.75
CA MET A 39 -7.22 24.05 20.67
C MET A 39 -6.31 25.22 20.17
N PRO A 40 -6.85 26.42 19.77
CA PRO A 40 -8.25 26.88 19.80
C PRO A 40 -8.81 27.45 18.46
N SER A 41 -10.11 27.76 18.53
CA SER A 41 -11.08 28.22 17.53
C SER A 41 -10.72 29.49 16.74
N LEU A 42 -10.97 29.49 15.42
CA LEU A 42 -11.23 30.69 14.63
C LEU A 42 -12.34 30.43 13.58
N LYS A 43 -13.23 31.41 13.46
CA LYS A 43 -14.55 31.41 12.79
C LYS A 43 -14.51 31.43 11.24
N PRO A 44 -15.65 31.19 10.56
CA PRO A 44 -15.70 30.71 9.16
C PRO A 44 -15.70 31.86 8.15
N ILE A 45 -15.13 31.62 6.96
CA ILE A 45 -15.30 32.48 5.78
C ILE A 45 -15.72 31.62 4.59
N GLU A 46 -16.83 32.07 3.99
CA GLU A 46 -17.51 31.51 2.83
C GLU A 46 -16.70 31.69 1.52
N THR A 47 -16.75 30.65 0.68
CA THR A 47 -16.87 30.61 -0.80
C THR A 47 -16.50 31.91 -1.56
N CYS A 48 -15.51 31.98 -2.47
CA CYS A 48 -15.30 31.31 -3.77
C CYS A 48 -14.08 32.02 -4.44
N PRO A 49 -13.76 31.82 -5.74
CA PRO A 49 -13.24 30.65 -6.44
C PRO A 49 -11.79 30.88 -6.93
N GLY A 50 -11.09 29.81 -7.32
CA GLY A 50 -9.85 29.91 -8.07
C GLY A 50 -8.60 30.09 -7.22
N LEU A 51 -8.16 29.01 -6.58
CA LEU A 51 -6.76 28.88 -6.20
C LEU A 51 -6.20 27.74 -7.03
N GLY A 52 -5.28 28.10 -7.93
CA GLY A 52 -4.61 27.18 -8.81
C GLY A 52 -4.18 25.96 -8.02
N ILE A 53 -4.64 24.79 -8.49
CA ILE A 53 -3.96 23.55 -8.15
C ILE A 53 -2.54 23.80 -8.63
N GLU A 54 -1.62 23.99 -7.70
CA GLU A 54 -0.20 23.71 -7.89
C GLU A 54 -0.14 22.24 -8.30
N THR A 55 -0.38 22.01 -9.59
CA THR A 55 -0.12 20.77 -10.28
C THR A 55 1.40 20.73 -10.30
N GLY A 56 1.98 20.30 -9.17
CA GLY A 56 3.39 20.00 -9.09
C GLY A 56 3.66 19.04 -10.23
N VAL A 57 4.22 19.56 -11.32
CA VAL A 57 4.37 18.83 -12.56
C VAL A 57 5.35 17.71 -12.24
N TYR A 58 4.85 16.48 -12.16
CA TYR A 58 5.71 15.32 -11.96
C TYR A 58 6.63 15.22 -13.18
N LYS A 59 7.92 15.48 -12.97
CA LYS A 59 8.94 15.37 -14.00
C LYS A 59 9.47 13.95 -13.99
N ASP A 60 8.89 13.11 -14.83
CA ASP A 60 9.29 11.71 -14.98
C ASP A 60 10.65 11.60 -15.68
N SER A 61 11.60 10.93 -15.04
CA SER A 61 12.87 10.54 -15.67
C SER A 61 12.63 9.48 -16.74
N TRP A 62 13.64 9.21 -17.58
CA TRP A 62 13.56 8.13 -18.58
C TRP A 62 13.27 6.76 -17.93
N PHE A 63 13.82 6.52 -16.73
CA PHE A 63 13.56 5.31 -15.95
C PHE A 63 12.12 5.26 -15.45
N ASP A 64 11.60 6.39 -14.95
CA ASP A 64 10.21 6.49 -14.48
C ASP A 64 9.25 6.19 -15.63
N LEU A 65 9.49 6.79 -16.80
CA LEU A 65 8.71 6.52 -18.01
C LEU A 65 8.76 5.05 -18.44
N LEU A 66 9.93 4.40 -18.35
CA LEU A 66 10.06 2.97 -18.62
C LEU A 66 9.20 2.15 -17.66
N ALA A 67 9.32 2.41 -16.35
CA ALA A 67 8.60 1.69 -15.30
C ALA A 67 7.08 1.90 -15.40
N ILE A 68 6.65 3.15 -15.65
CA ILE A 68 5.26 3.52 -15.88
C ILE A 68 4.69 2.77 -17.09
N ASN A 69 5.40 2.81 -18.22
CA ASN A 69 4.94 2.15 -19.45
C ASN A 69 4.88 0.63 -19.28
N HIS A 70 5.84 0.03 -18.57
CA HIS A 70 5.84 -1.40 -18.25
C HIS A 70 4.64 -1.78 -17.38
N LEU A 71 4.42 -1.05 -16.28
CA LEU A 71 3.30 -1.32 -15.37
C LEU A 71 1.95 -1.11 -16.06
N SER A 72 1.80 -0.02 -16.81
CA SER A 72 0.57 0.29 -17.55
C SER A 72 0.27 -0.78 -18.59
N ARG A 73 1.26 -1.20 -19.41
CA ARG A 73 1.07 -2.25 -20.41
C ARG A 73 0.73 -3.59 -19.79
N THR A 74 1.35 -3.93 -18.66
CA THR A 74 1.08 -5.18 -17.95
C THR A 74 -0.34 -5.22 -17.39
N LEU A 75 -0.82 -4.09 -16.85
CA LEU A 75 -2.20 -3.94 -16.39
C LEU A 75 -3.20 -4.01 -17.56
N GLN A 76 -2.92 -3.31 -18.66
CA GLN A 76 -3.72 -3.36 -19.89
C GLN A 76 -3.84 -4.80 -20.42
N ALA A 77 -2.71 -5.50 -20.56
CA ALA A 77 -2.67 -6.88 -21.04
C ALA A 77 -3.42 -7.84 -20.13
N THR A 78 -3.35 -7.65 -18.81
CA THR A 78 -4.02 -8.52 -17.83
C THR A 78 -5.52 -8.27 -17.77
N ALA A 79 -5.94 -7.01 -17.88
CA ALA A 79 -7.35 -6.63 -17.91
C ALA A 79 -8.02 -6.83 -19.28
N GLY A 80 -7.25 -7.12 -20.34
CA GLY A 80 -7.76 -7.18 -21.72
C GLY A 80 -8.18 -5.81 -22.26
N LEU A 81 -7.59 -4.73 -21.76
CA LEU A 81 -7.91 -3.35 -22.12
C LEU A 81 -6.81 -2.72 -22.95
N ARG A 82 -7.13 -1.61 -23.63
CA ARG A 82 -6.16 -0.80 -24.37
C ARG A 82 -6.39 0.67 -24.09
N SER A 83 -5.34 1.35 -23.64
CA SER A 83 -5.29 2.80 -23.45
C SER A 83 -4.64 3.45 -24.68
N ARG A 84 -5.16 4.62 -25.07
CA ARG A 84 -4.55 5.42 -26.16
C ARG A 84 -3.57 6.47 -25.61
N LYS A 85 -3.57 6.68 -24.29
CA LYS A 85 -2.68 7.64 -23.62
C LYS A 85 -1.29 7.04 -23.40
N SER A 86 -0.32 7.91 -23.16
CA SER A 86 1.09 7.58 -22.87
C SER A 86 1.50 7.98 -21.46
N GLY A 87 2.60 7.41 -20.95
CA GLY A 87 3.14 7.77 -19.64
C GLY A 87 2.14 7.46 -18.52
N TYR A 88 2.17 8.27 -17.46
CA TYR A 88 1.41 7.97 -16.24
C TYR A 88 -0.10 8.04 -16.49
N GLU A 89 -0.54 8.93 -17.38
CA GLU A 89 -1.94 9.03 -17.82
C GLU A 89 -2.47 7.73 -18.41
N SER A 90 -1.61 6.93 -19.05
CA SER A 90 -1.98 5.61 -19.56
C SER A 90 -2.32 4.63 -18.43
N LEU A 91 -1.58 4.68 -17.33
CA LEU A 91 -1.84 3.88 -16.13
C LEU A 91 -3.15 4.33 -15.47
N VAL A 92 -3.36 5.63 -15.32
CA VAL A 92 -4.59 6.20 -14.74
C VAL A 92 -5.81 5.85 -15.57
N GLU A 93 -5.76 6.04 -16.90
CA GLU A 93 -6.85 5.71 -17.81
C GLU A 93 -7.22 4.21 -17.71
N THR A 94 -6.22 3.33 -17.74
CA THR A 94 -6.44 1.89 -17.60
C THR A 94 -7.04 1.55 -16.25
N ALA A 95 -6.52 2.12 -15.16
CA ALA A 95 -7.08 1.92 -13.82
C ALA A 95 -8.53 2.40 -13.72
N THR A 96 -8.86 3.54 -14.35
CA THR A 96 -10.24 4.05 -14.41
C THR A 96 -11.13 3.09 -15.17
N MET A 97 -10.70 2.56 -16.32
CA MET A 97 -11.47 1.55 -17.06
C MET A 97 -11.69 0.30 -16.21
N VAL A 98 -10.64 -0.22 -15.57
CA VAL A 98 -10.74 -1.39 -14.67
C VAL A 98 -11.74 -1.12 -13.54
N SER A 99 -11.69 0.07 -12.93
CA SER A 99 -12.60 0.43 -11.84
C SER A 99 -14.07 0.53 -12.24
N ARG A 100 -14.35 0.84 -13.52
CA ARG A 100 -15.70 0.97 -14.07
C ARG A 100 -16.26 -0.36 -14.58
N MET A 101 -15.39 -1.24 -15.07
CA MET A 101 -15.81 -2.47 -15.75
C MET A 101 -15.88 -3.69 -14.84
N PHE A 102 -15.18 -3.69 -13.71
CA PHE A 102 -15.06 -4.84 -12.84
C PHE A 102 -15.49 -4.52 -11.41
N ASP A 103 -15.99 -5.54 -10.70
CA ASP A 103 -16.29 -5.44 -9.27
C ASP A 103 -15.00 -5.34 -8.42
N PRO A 104 -15.07 -4.88 -7.16
CA PRO A 104 -13.90 -4.68 -6.31
C PRO A 104 -13.01 -5.92 -6.11
N GLU A 105 -13.57 -7.14 -6.10
CA GLU A 105 -12.76 -8.35 -5.94
C GLU A 105 -11.98 -8.63 -7.22
N LYS A 106 -12.64 -8.54 -8.37
CA LYS A 106 -11.99 -8.72 -9.67
C LYS A 106 -10.96 -7.62 -9.95
N GLN A 107 -11.23 -6.39 -9.55
CA GLN A 107 -10.26 -5.28 -9.59
C GLN A 107 -8.95 -5.65 -8.88
N ARG A 108 -9.05 -6.18 -7.65
CA ARG A 108 -7.87 -6.55 -6.86
C ARG A 108 -7.11 -7.71 -7.50
N GLU A 109 -7.84 -8.74 -7.95
CA GLU A 109 -7.26 -9.90 -8.62
C GLU A 109 -6.45 -9.50 -9.85
N LEU A 110 -7.01 -8.65 -10.72
CA LEU A 110 -6.35 -8.16 -11.93
C LEU A 110 -5.06 -7.40 -11.61
N VAL A 111 -5.07 -6.56 -10.57
CA VAL A 111 -3.86 -5.83 -10.18
C VAL A 111 -2.81 -6.76 -9.60
N VAL A 112 -3.18 -7.70 -8.72
CA VAL A 112 -2.22 -8.68 -8.17
C VAL A 112 -1.58 -9.48 -9.30
N GLN A 113 -2.37 -10.00 -10.24
CA GLN A 113 -1.85 -10.70 -11.41
C GLN A 113 -0.94 -9.82 -12.27
N SER A 114 -1.27 -8.54 -12.39
CA SER A 114 -0.42 -7.58 -13.13
C SER A 114 0.92 -7.36 -12.43
N LEU A 115 0.94 -7.26 -11.09
CA LEU A 115 2.17 -7.11 -10.30
C LEU A 115 3.05 -8.37 -10.38
N GLU A 116 2.43 -9.57 -10.29
CA GLU A 116 3.12 -10.85 -10.44
C GLU A 116 3.72 -11.07 -11.83
N LYS A 117 3.07 -10.56 -12.88
CA LYS A 117 3.61 -10.58 -14.24
C LYS A 117 4.66 -9.50 -14.47
N ALA A 118 4.53 -8.35 -13.81
CA ALA A 118 5.45 -7.23 -13.96
C ALA A 118 6.83 -7.54 -13.38
N ILE A 119 6.90 -8.36 -12.33
CA ILE A 119 8.14 -8.72 -11.64
C ILE A 119 8.49 -10.20 -11.93
N PRO A 120 9.63 -10.49 -12.57
CA PRO A 120 10.08 -11.85 -12.82
C PRO A 120 10.11 -12.73 -11.56
N ARG A 121 9.57 -13.96 -11.64
CA ARG A 121 9.50 -14.91 -10.51
C ARG A 121 10.85 -15.18 -9.84
N ILE A 122 11.94 -15.17 -10.62
CA ILE A 122 13.30 -15.34 -10.10
C ILE A 122 13.63 -14.23 -9.11
N ILE A 123 13.29 -12.98 -9.43
CA ILE A 123 13.51 -11.82 -8.57
C ILE A 123 12.67 -11.93 -7.30
N LEU A 124 11.40 -12.34 -7.41
CA LEU A 124 10.54 -12.57 -6.23
C LEU A 124 11.10 -13.66 -5.31
N SER A 125 11.57 -14.75 -5.90
CA SER A 125 12.21 -15.84 -5.14
C SER A 125 13.49 -15.37 -4.45
N MET A 126 14.32 -14.57 -5.14
CA MET A 126 15.51 -13.96 -4.55
C MET A 126 15.13 -13.04 -3.39
N ILE A 127 14.19 -12.13 -3.60
CA ILE A 127 13.70 -11.22 -2.55
C ILE A 127 13.24 -12.01 -1.32
N ARG A 128 12.40 -13.04 -1.49
CA ARG A 128 11.91 -13.85 -0.38
C ARG A 128 13.02 -14.60 0.35
N THR A 129 14.08 -15.00 -0.35
CA THR A 129 15.21 -15.74 0.22
C THR A 129 16.21 -14.81 0.92
N PHE A 130 16.48 -13.64 0.34
CA PHE A 130 17.49 -12.70 0.81
C PHE A 130 16.96 -11.61 1.74
N LEU A 131 15.65 -11.38 1.81
CA LEU A 131 15.02 -10.42 2.73
C LEU A 131 14.40 -11.15 3.94
N PRO A 132 15.20 -11.56 4.94
CA PRO A 132 14.65 -12.09 6.18
C PRO A 132 13.79 -11.01 6.88
N GLN A 133 12.82 -11.40 7.70
CA GLN A 133 11.98 -10.46 8.47
C GLN A 133 12.74 -9.79 9.64
N SER A 134 13.90 -9.22 9.34
CA SER A 134 14.79 -8.53 10.27
C SER A 134 14.47 -7.04 10.33
N LYS A 135 14.93 -6.37 11.40
CA LYS A 135 14.86 -4.90 11.53
C LYS A 135 15.52 -4.20 10.34
N PHE A 136 16.73 -4.64 9.99
CA PHE A 136 17.51 -4.06 8.90
C PHE A 136 16.75 -4.13 7.57
N THR A 137 16.15 -5.28 7.27
CA THR A 137 15.34 -5.48 6.05
C THR A 137 14.14 -4.54 6.02
N ARG A 138 13.42 -4.38 7.14
CA ARG A 138 12.27 -3.45 7.20
C ARG A 138 12.68 -2.00 6.95
N GLU A 139 13.78 -1.57 7.58
CA GLU A 139 14.30 -0.21 7.40
C GLU A 139 14.81 0.01 5.97
N TYR A 140 15.52 -0.97 5.41
CA TYR A 140 15.97 -0.94 4.02
C TYR A 140 14.79 -0.87 3.04
N CYS A 141 13.77 -1.71 3.22
CA CYS A 141 12.57 -1.68 2.38
C CYS A 141 11.81 -0.36 2.49
N ALA A 142 11.73 0.25 3.67
CA ALA A 142 11.10 1.55 3.85
C ALA A 142 11.86 2.63 3.07
N VAL A 143 13.19 2.71 3.22
CA VAL A 143 14.04 3.66 2.49
C VAL A 143 13.99 3.40 0.98
N PHE A 144 14.16 2.14 0.57
CA PHE A 144 14.10 1.74 -0.83
C PHE A 144 12.77 2.15 -1.47
N THR A 145 11.65 1.96 -0.75
CA THR A 145 10.33 2.34 -1.26
C THR A 145 10.21 3.83 -1.49
N THR A 146 10.75 4.65 -0.57
CA THR A 146 10.73 6.12 -0.71
C THR A 146 11.59 6.66 -1.85
N ILE A 147 12.53 5.86 -2.36
CA ILE A 147 13.40 6.25 -3.47
C ILE A 147 12.82 5.70 -4.77
N PHE A 148 12.60 4.39 -4.82
CA PHE A 148 12.27 3.65 -6.05
C PHE A 148 10.84 3.85 -6.52
N PHE A 149 9.88 4.01 -5.61
CA PHE A 149 8.46 4.16 -5.98
C PHE A 149 7.99 5.62 -6.01
N THR A 150 8.90 6.59 -5.97
CA THR A 150 8.57 8.03 -6.04
C THR A 150 7.78 8.38 -7.29
N TRP A 151 8.10 7.77 -8.44
CA TRP A 151 7.37 8.00 -9.69
C TRP A 151 5.91 7.50 -9.63
N LEU A 152 5.66 6.44 -8.85
CA LEU A 152 4.37 5.75 -8.78
C LEU A 152 3.43 6.40 -7.78
N ILE A 153 3.90 6.56 -6.54
CA ILE A 153 3.12 7.07 -5.40
C ILE A 153 3.40 8.54 -5.13
N GLY A 154 4.53 9.12 -5.54
CA GLY A 154 4.88 10.51 -5.25
C GLY A 154 5.77 10.68 -4.02
N SER A 155 5.84 11.92 -3.51
CA SER A 155 6.73 12.29 -2.40
C SER A 155 6.40 11.52 -1.13
N SER A 156 7.40 10.84 -0.57
CA SER A 156 7.29 10.06 0.66
C SER A 156 8.51 10.22 1.56
N GLU A 157 8.33 10.01 2.85
CA GLU A 157 9.38 10.11 3.87
C GLU A 157 9.35 8.90 4.80
N VAL A 158 10.51 8.49 5.30
CA VAL A 158 10.59 7.42 6.30
C VAL A 158 10.42 8.02 7.69
N ARG A 159 9.49 7.45 8.47
CA ARG A 159 9.24 7.79 9.87
C ARG A 159 9.63 6.63 10.78
N GLU A 160 9.93 6.99 12.01
CA GLU A 160 10.18 6.03 13.08
C GLU A 160 8.87 5.54 13.67
N SER A 161 8.80 4.24 13.93
CA SER A 161 7.76 3.66 14.78
C SER A 161 8.38 2.79 15.86
N GLU A 162 7.62 2.61 16.93
CA GLU A 162 8.01 1.71 18.00
C GLU A 162 7.40 0.34 17.75
N LEU A 163 8.25 -0.65 17.49
CA LEU A 163 7.86 -2.03 17.26
C LEU A 163 8.53 -2.90 18.30
N ASN A 164 7.73 -3.59 19.13
CA ASN A 164 8.20 -4.42 20.25
C ASN A 164 9.13 -3.67 21.22
N GLY A 165 8.81 -2.41 21.56
CA GLY A 165 9.61 -1.58 22.48
C GLY A 165 10.95 -1.11 21.92
N ARG A 166 11.17 -1.25 20.60
CA ARG A 166 12.35 -0.74 19.90
C ARG A 166 11.94 0.24 18.82
N ARG A 167 12.65 1.37 18.73
CA ARG A 167 12.50 2.34 17.65
C ARG A 167 13.10 1.78 16.36
N GLU A 168 12.32 1.76 15.30
CA GLU A 168 12.71 1.31 13.96
C GLU A 168 12.21 2.30 12.90
N LYS A 169 13.04 2.59 11.88
CA LYS A 169 12.68 3.45 10.73
C LYS A 169 11.95 2.64 9.65
N ASN A 170 10.80 2.10 10.01
CA ASN A 170 10.07 1.11 9.19
C ASN A 170 8.75 1.62 8.61
N VAL A 171 8.36 2.88 8.87
CA VAL A 171 7.10 3.46 8.36
C VAL A 171 7.38 4.37 7.18
N VAL A 172 6.70 4.15 6.07
CA VAL A 172 6.71 5.05 4.90
C VAL A 172 5.50 5.97 4.96
N HIS A 173 5.73 7.27 5.10
CA HIS A 173 4.70 8.29 5.10
C HIS A 173 4.64 8.99 3.74
N ILE A 174 3.54 8.82 3.02
CA ILE A 174 3.32 9.46 1.71
C ILE A 174 2.70 10.84 1.95
N LYS A 175 3.43 11.91 1.58
CA LYS A 175 2.96 13.30 1.73
C LYS A 175 1.86 13.64 0.73
N LYS A 176 2.09 13.27 -0.52
CA LYS A 176 1.19 13.53 -1.65
C LYS A 176 1.18 12.32 -2.57
N CYS A 177 0.03 11.66 -2.67
CA CYS A 177 -0.14 10.48 -3.50
C CYS A 177 -0.50 10.87 -4.94
N ARG A 178 0.40 10.64 -5.90
CA ARG A 178 0.19 10.95 -7.33
C ARG A 178 -1.03 10.22 -7.90
N PHE A 179 -1.16 8.93 -7.59
CA PHE A 179 -2.27 8.11 -8.09
C PHE A 179 -3.63 8.61 -7.58
N LEU A 180 -3.71 8.95 -6.29
CA LEU A 180 -4.93 9.47 -5.69
C LEU A 180 -5.25 10.88 -6.20
N GLU A 181 -4.24 11.72 -6.39
CA GLU A 181 -4.40 13.07 -6.95
C GLU A 181 -4.99 13.02 -8.36
N GLN A 182 -4.51 12.11 -9.21
CA GLN A 182 -4.98 12.04 -10.60
C GLN A 182 -6.29 11.29 -10.78
N THR A 183 -6.52 10.24 -9.98
CA THR A 183 -7.80 9.49 -10.05
C THR A 183 -8.93 10.19 -9.30
N ASN A 184 -8.61 11.02 -8.32
CA ASN A 184 -9.54 11.70 -7.41
C ASN A 184 -10.61 10.75 -6.81
N CYS A 185 -10.27 9.48 -6.60
CA CYS A 185 -11.19 8.46 -6.11
C CYS A 185 -10.54 7.52 -5.10
N VAL A 186 -10.99 7.58 -3.85
CA VAL A 186 -10.46 6.72 -2.76
C VAL A 186 -10.84 5.26 -2.96
N GLY A 187 -11.97 4.96 -3.61
CA GLY A 187 -12.34 3.60 -3.98
C GLY A 187 -11.31 2.96 -4.90
N MET A 188 -10.86 3.70 -5.93
CA MET A 188 -9.78 3.24 -6.82
C MET A 188 -8.45 3.07 -6.08
N CYS A 189 -8.06 4.04 -5.26
CA CYS A 189 -6.83 3.92 -4.45
C CYS A 189 -6.87 2.67 -3.55
N THR A 190 -8.02 2.39 -2.94
CA THR A 190 -8.19 1.23 -2.05
C THR A 190 -8.14 -0.09 -2.81
N ASN A 191 -8.93 -0.24 -3.87
CA ASN A 191 -9.09 -1.52 -4.55
C ASN A 191 -8.02 -1.80 -5.62
N LEU A 192 -7.35 -0.77 -6.16
CA LEU A 192 -6.35 -0.94 -7.22
C LEU A 192 -4.92 -0.69 -6.76
N CYS A 193 -4.68 0.00 -5.65
CA CYS A 193 -3.33 0.26 -5.16
C CYS A 193 -3.11 -0.40 -3.80
N LYS A 194 -3.88 0.00 -2.79
CA LYS A 194 -3.68 -0.41 -1.39
C LYS A 194 -3.82 -1.92 -1.18
N MET A 195 -5.03 -2.45 -1.35
CA MET A 195 -5.33 -3.86 -1.04
C MET A 195 -4.50 -4.82 -1.90
N PRO A 196 -4.36 -4.60 -3.22
CA PRO A 196 -3.53 -5.45 -4.07
C PRO A 196 -2.05 -5.41 -3.69
N SER A 197 -1.50 -4.23 -3.39
CA SER A 197 -0.09 -4.12 -2.99
C SER A 197 0.15 -4.83 -1.66
N GLN A 198 -0.74 -4.69 -0.68
CA GLN A 198 -0.60 -5.42 0.59
C GLN A 198 -0.62 -6.93 0.40
N ALA A 199 -1.54 -7.45 -0.43
CA ALA A 199 -1.60 -8.86 -0.76
C ALA A 199 -0.33 -9.32 -1.48
N PHE A 200 0.09 -8.61 -2.52
CA PHE A 200 1.29 -8.90 -3.29
C PHE A 200 2.56 -8.93 -2.43
N ILE A 201 2.80 -7.91 -1.60
CA ILE A 201 3.99 -7.82 -0.74
C ILE A 201 3.99 -8.97 0.29
N LYS A 202 2.82 -9.29 0.86
CA LYS A 202 2.68 -10.39 1.81
C LYS A 202 2.93 -11.74 1.13
N ASP A 203 2.26 -12.02 0.03
CA ASP A 203 2.19 -13.37 -0.54
C ASP A 203 3.41 -13.66 -1.43
N SER A 204 3.87 -12.68 -2.21
CA SER A 204 5.03 -12.82 -3.09
C SER A 204 6.36 -12.57 -2.36
N MET A 205 6.47 -11.50 -1.57
CA MET A 205 7.72 -11.12 -0.89
C MET A 205 7.83 -11.66 0.55
N GLY A 206 6.75 -12.22 1.11
CA GLY A 206 6.77 -12.76 2.47
C GLY A 206 6.79 -11.71 3.58
N MET A 207 6.48 -10.45 3.26
CA MET A 207 6.56 -9.33 4.19
C MET A 207 5.18 -8.70 4.41
N PRO A 208 4.49 -9.01 5.52
CA PRO A 208 3.20 -8.40 5.78
C PRO A 208 3.36 -6.90 6.06
N VAL A 209 2.67 -6.07 5.29
CA VAL A 209 2.64 -4.61 5.48
C VAL A 209 1.22 -4.12 5.73
N ASN A 210 1.08 -3.13 6.61
CA ASN A 210 -0.19 -2.45 6.82
C ASN A 210 -0.17 -1.06 6.19
N MET A 211 -0.99 -0.83 5.17
CA MET A 211 -1.20 0.48 4.58
C MET A 211 -2.42 1.13 5.24
N VAL A 212 -2.27 2.32 5.80
CA VAL A 212 -3.35 3.06 6.46
C VAL A 212 -3.55 4.38 5.72
N PRO A 213 -4.78 4.71 5.27
CA PRO A 213 -5.04 6.00 4.65
C PRO A 213 -4.81 7.11 5.67
N SER A 214 -4.01 8.12 5.30
CA SER A 214 -3.73 9.29 6.14
C SER A 214 -4.90 10.25 6.23
N LYS A 215 -5.86 10.15 5.30
CA LYS A 215 -7.14 10.85 5.35
C LYS A 215 -8.24 9.82 5.62
N LEU A 216 -8.58 9.64 6.89
CA LEU A 216 -9.99 9.49 7.23
C LEU A 216 -10.67 10.74 6.68
N PHE A 217 -11.66 10.54 5.81
CA PHE A 217 -12.60 11.62 5.49
C PHE A 217 -13.29 12.11 6.76
#